data_AF-A0AAD6W5K7-F1
#
_entry.id   AF-A0AAD6W5K7-F1
#
_cell.length_a   1.000
_cell.length_b   1.000
_cell.length_c   1.000
_cell.angle_alpha   90.00
_cell.angle_beta   90.00
_cell.angle_gamma   90.00
#
_symmetry.space_group_name_H-M   'P 1'
#
loop_
_entity.id
_entity.type
_entity.pdbx_description
1 polymer ?
#
loop_
_entity_poly.entity_id
_entity_poly.type
_entity_poly.pdbx_seq_one_letter_code
_entity_poly.pdbx_strand_id
1 'polypeptide(L)' 'MLCIIELRTAPKVKLALEMRNLDVVGIDLSGNPVVGEWNTFLPALKSAQEQVLYLTLHYGEVCLHF' A
#
# COMPACT_ATOMS: atom_id res chain seq x y z
N MET A 1 9.42 14.65 -6.82
CA MET A 1 8.20 13.84 -6.96
C MET A 1 8.47 12.55 -6.22
N LEU A 2 7.83 12.30 -5.07
CA LEU A 2 8.01 11.04 -4.34
C LEU A 2 7.14 9.99 -5.04
N CYS A 3 7.76 8.96 -5.61
CA CYS A 3 7.02 7.90 -6.31
C CYS A 3 6.59 6.83 -5.29
N ILE A 4 5.32 6.44 -5.32
CA ILE A 4 4.73 5.43 -4.44
C ILE A 4 4.02 4.38 -5.31
N ILE A 5 4.11 3.10 -4.94
CA ILE A 5 3.50 2.00 -5.68
C ILE A 5 2.18 1.59 -5.00
N GLU A 6 1.11 1.50 -5.79
CA GLU A 6 -0.17 0.97 -5.31
C GLU A 6 -0.09 -0.53 -5.00
N LEU A 7 -0.43 -0.88 -3.75
CA LEU A 7 -0.51 -2.23 -3.24
C LEU A 7 -1.81 -2.89 -3.70
N ARG A 8 -1.67 -3.80 -4.65
CA ARG A 8 -2.76 -4.72 -5.04
C ARG A 8 -2.51 -6.15 -4.57
N THR A 9 -1.25 -6.54 -4.42
CA THR A 9 -0.81 -7.88 -4.04
C THR A 9 0.55 -7.82 -3.34
N ALA A 10 0.90 -8.83 -2.53
CA ALA A 10 2.17 -8.89 -1.80
C ALA A 10 3.45 -8.69 -2.67
N PRO A 11 3.54 -9.19 -3.92
CA PRO A 11 4.69 -8.93 -4.80
C PRO A 11 4.98 -7.45 -5.08
N LYS A 12 4.01 -6.54 -4.88
CA LYS A 12 4.21 -5.10 -5.04
C LYS A 12 5.23 -4.52 -4.05
N VAL A 13 5.34 -5.11 -2.86
CA VAL A 13 6.36 -4.70 -1.87
C VAL A 13 7.76 -4.96 -2.41
N LYS A 14 7.98 -6.15 -2.99
CA LYS A 14 9.27 -6.51 -3.60
C LYS A 14 9.61 -5.59 -4.77
N LEU A 15 8.62 -5.30 -5.62
CA LEU A 15 8.81 -4.35 -6.73
C LEU A 15 9.21 -2.96 -6.23
N ALA A 16 8.59 -2.45 -5.16
CA ALA A 16 8.96 -1.15 -4.59
C ALA A 16 10.40 -1.11 -4.08
N LEU A 17 10.92 -2.23 -3.56
CA LEU A 17 12.31 -2.34 -3.14
C LEU A 17 13.26 -2.33 -4.34
N GLU A 18 12.94 -3.08 -5.39
CA GLU A 18 13.72 -3.12 -6.63
C GLU A 18 13.77 -1.76 -7.33
N MET A 19 12.71 -0.97 -7.20
CA MET A 19 12.57 0.36 -7.82
C MET A 19 13.09 1.52 -6.97
N ARG A 20 13.75 1.27 -5.82
CA ARG A 20 14.31 2.35 -4.97
C ARG A 20 15.28 3.26 -5.71
N ASN A 21 16.02 2.72 -6.66
CA ASN A 21 16.96 3.49 -7.49
C ASN A 21 16.26 4.42 -8.51
N LEU A 22 14.92 4.36 -8.58
CA LEU A 22 14.05 5.16 -9.45
C LEU A 22 13.15 6.08 -8.64
N ASP A 23 13.59 6.51 -7.46
CA ASP A 23 12.88 7.40 -6.54
C ASP A 23 11.53 6.85 -6.01
N VAL A 24 11.35 5.54 -6.04
CA VAL A 24 10.24 4.87 -5.32
C VAL A 24 10.59 4.80 -3.84
N VAL A 25 9.75 5.42 -3.01
CA VAL A 25 10.00 5.57 -1.57
C VAL A 25 8.99 4.83 -0.70
N GLY A 26 7.86 4.40 -1.27
CA GLY A 26 6.75 3.89 -0.47
C GLY A 26 5.68 3.13 -1.23
N ILE A 27 4.68 2.71 -0.46
CA ILE A 27 3.52 1.94 -0.88
C ILE A 27 2.25 2.69 -0.51
N ASP A 28 1.25 2.62 -1.39
CA ASP A 28 -0.09 3.13 -1.17
C ASP A 28 -1.10 1.98 -1.15
N LEU A 29 -2.01 1.95 -0.16
CA LEU A 29 -3.21 1.11 -0.24
C LEU A 29 -4.40 2.00 -0.61
N SER A 30 -4.85 1.86 -1.84
CA SER A 30 -6.00 2.55 -2.42
C SER A 30 -6.85 1.55 -3.24
N GLY A 31 -7.81 2.05 -4.02
CA GLY A 31 -8.73 1.24 -4.81
C GLY A 31 -10.18 1.52 -4.44
N ASN A 32 -11.06 0.53 -4.65
CA ASN A 32 -12.45 0.67 -4.21
C ASN A 32 -12.56 0.30 -2.72
N PRO A 33 -12.87 1.25 -1.82
CA PRO A 33 -12.92 1.02 -0.38
C PRO A 33 -14.02 0.04 0.07
N VAL A 34 -14.99 -0.30 -0.79
CA VAL A 34 -16.01 -1.32 -0.48
C VAL A 34 -15.61 -2.74 -0.93
N VAL A 35 -14.41 -2.91 -1.49
CA VAL A 35 -13.93 -4.20 -2.01
C VAL A 35 -12.65 -4.64 -1.29
N GLY A 36 -12.60 -5.92 -0.93
CA GLY A 36 -11.45 -6.54 -0.27
C GLY A 36 -11.55 -6.53 1.25
N GLU A 37 -10.69 -7.29 1.90
CA GLU A 37 -10.64 -7.43 3.36
C GLU A 37 -9.32 -6.92 3.90
N TRP A 38 -9.34 -6.16 4.99
CA TRP A 38 -8.12 -5.59 5.60
C TRP A 38 -7.04 -6.65 5.86
N ASN A 39 -7.46 -7.81 6.35
CA ASN A 39 -6.57 -8.92 6.68
C ASN A 39 -5.82 -9.49 5.46
N THR A 40 -6.33 -9.26 4.24
CA THR A 40 -5.63 -9.65 3.00
C THR A 40 -4.39 -8.79 2.75
N PHE A 41 -4.42 -7.51 3.12
CA PHE A 41 -3.35 -6.55 2.84
C PHE A 41 -2.38 -6.39 4.02
N LEU A 42 -2.83 -6.66 5.24
CA LEU A 42 -2.05 -6.49 6.46
C LEU A 42 -0.66 -7.17 6.43
N PRO A 43 -0.48 -8.42 5.93
CA PRO A 43 0.85 -9.02 5.85
C PRO A 43 1.82 -8.26 4.94
N ALA A 44 1.32 -7.77 3.81
CA ALA A 44 2.13 -7.01 2.85
C ALA A 44 2.49 -5.63 3.40
N LEU A 45 1.56 -4.96 4.08
CA LEU A 45 1.83 -3.67 4.74
C LEU A 45 2.89 -3.81 5.85
N LYS A 46 2.81 -4.86 6.67
CA LYS A 46 3.84 -5.17 7.69
C LYS A 46 5.20 -5.41 7.04
N SER A 47 5.26 -6.22 5.99
CA SER A 47 6.50 -6.46 5.26
C SER A 47 7.09 -5.18 4.67
N ALA A 48 6.26 -4.27 4.14
CA ALA A 48 6.72 -2.98 3.64
C ALA A 48 7.27 -2.09 4.77
N GLN A 49 6.62 -2.08 5.93
CA GLN A 49 7.10 -1.36 7.12
C GLN A 49 8.44 -1.91 7.62
N GLU A 50 8.60 -3.24 7.70
CA GLU A 50 9.85 -3.91 8.09
C GLU A 50 11.01 -3.56 7.16
N GLN A 51 10.71 -3.35 5.88
CA GLN A 51 11.70 -2.96 4.88
C GLN A 51 11.95 -1.44 4.83
N VAL A 52 11.33 -0.64 5.70
CA VAL A 52 11.46 0.82 5.75
C VAL A 52 10.93 1.50 4.47
N LEU A 53 9.81 1.03 3.95
CA LEU A 53 9.03 1.76 2.94
C LEU A 53 8.00 2.65 3.64
N TYR A 54 7.82 3.87 3.13
CA TYR A 54 6.72 4.73 3.61
C TYR A 54 5.38 4.12 3.22
N LEU A 55 4.37 4.25 4.08
CA LEU A 55 3.02 3.76 3.84
C LEU A 55 2.05 4.94 3.78
N THR A 56 1.14 4.91 2.81
CA THR A 56 -0.06 5.73 2.79
C THR A 56 -1.28 4.82 2.62
N LEU A 57 -2.35 5.14 3.34
CA LEU A 57 -3.57 4.32 3.38
C LEU A 57 -4.76 5.23 3.09
N HIS A 58 -5.57 4.84 2.12
CA HIS A 58 -6.89 5.39 1.95
C HIS A 58 -7.82 4.80 3.03
N TYR A 59 -8.36 5.65 3.89
CA TYR A 59 -9.15 5.25 5.06
C TYR A 59 -10.37 6.14 5.23
N GLY A 60 -11.52 5.54 5.54
CA GLY A 60 -12.76 6.28 5.81
C GLY A 60 -13.40 6.92 4.59
N GLU A 61 -13.11 6.44 3.38
CA GLU A 61 -13.61 7.01 2.12
C GLU A 61 -15.13 6.83 1.91
N VAL A 62 -15.76 5.92 2.66
CA VAL A 62 -17.20 5.61 2.54
C VAL A 62 -17.90 5.97 3.84
N CYS A 63 -18.90 6.84 3.75
CA CYS A 63 -19.81 7.13 4.86
C CYS A 63 -20.93 6.09 4.87
N LEU A 64 -21.10 5.38 5.99
CA LEU A 64 -22.29 4.58 6.23
C LEU A 64 -23.45 5.55 6.55
N HIS A 65 -24.45 5.62 5.66
CA HIS A 65 -25.74 6.19 6.03
C HIS A 65 -26.47 5.14 6.88
N PHE A 66 -26.68 5.46 8.16
CA PHE A 66 -27.49 4.68 9.11
C PHE A 66 -28.96 5.07 9.00
#